data_AF-A0A0D2W0G0-F1
#
_entry.id   AF-A0A0D2W0G0-F1
#
_cell.length_a   1.000
_cell.length_b   1.000
_cell.length_c   1.000
_cell.angle_alpha   90.00
_cell.angle_beta   90.00
_cell.angle_gamma   90.00
#
_symmetry.space_group_name_H-M   'P 1'
#
loop_
_entity.id
_entity.type
_entity.pdbx_description
1 polymer ?
#
loop_
_entity_poly.entity_id
_entity_poly.type
_entity_poly.pdbx_seq_one_letter_code
_entity_poly.pdbx_strand_id
1 'polypeptide(L)'
;MATAQVLLSDAASPADHSGLNTTATSSSSSSSSVGNGTASAAGGGVRQHGEFNLSVLGGGHPHFVPHHDSEYERQQQQQQQQHEEQQQQQHDIHDQQQLRAMLAASTSLLVSTGNLLSPALSRRGDVAAPRNTVQEVLLALSLAFQDATSSVRAAAVSVQRQSDGLVHVARSPSPASPASDCAGSCGEAVTTKAKLFVLDDISEAELIDAVAQVRNELALERIDSFILAPQFDSDAANRASTDRLWHAAESLYTAGVLGSIGVTNFDSADLSSFVSTAQISPSVNQISTGKFSQPLAQLAKQHNIALLSNPDAEIPILSSAALDSVIGSYVDPSGSSQLRPRWLVRYTTEIKCRSIAAHRGYILRADRV
;
A
#
# COMPACT_ATOMS: atom_id res chain seq x y z
N MET A 1 -13.06 13.82 35.78
CA MET A 1 -13.29 14.79 34.68
C MET A 1 -12.46 16.02 34.97
N ALA A 2 -11.67 16.49 34.01
CA ALA A 2 -11.01 17.80 34.04
C ALA A 2 -10.73 18.20 32.59
N THR A 3 -11.14 19.40 32.19
CA THR A 3 -11.04 19.91 30.81
C THR A 3 -9.75 20.70 30.60
N ALA A 4 -8.96 20.34 29.59
CA ALA A 4 -7.88 21.18 29.09
C ALA A 4 -8.40 22.06 27.95
N GLN A 5 -8.43 23.38 28.16
CA GLN A 5 -8.76 24.34 27.10
C GLN A 5 -7.53 24.66 26.26
N VAL A 6 -7.70 24.75 24.94
CA VAL A 6 -6.68 25.29 24.04
C VAL A 6 -6.78 26.82 24.05
N LEU A 7 -5.65 27.49 24.31
CA LEU A 7 -5.51 28.93 24.10
C LEU A 7 -4.99 29.17 22.68
N LEU A 8 -5.78 29.88 21.88
CA LEU A 8 -5.36 30.55 20.66
C LEU A 8 -5.43 32.06 20.92
N SER A 9 -4.42 32.79 20.46
CA SER A 9 -4.33 34.25 20.60
C SER A 9 -4.22 34.89 19.21
N ASP A 10 -5.09 35.85 18.92
CA ASP A 10 -5.12 36.56 17.64
C ASP A 10 -3.84 37.39 17.38
N ALA A 11 -3.53 37.54 16.09
CA ALA A 11 -2.71 38.63 15.57
C ALA A 11 -3.31 39.08 14.23
N ALA A 12 -3.71 40.34 14.12
CA ALA A 12 -4.48 40.85 12.99
C ALA A 12 -3.61 41.42 11.86
N SER A 13 -4.13 41.38 10.63
CA SER A 13 -3.65 42.20 9.51
C SER A 13 -4.16 43.64 9.60
N PRO A 14 -3.50 44.57 8.90
CA PRO A 14 -4.16 45.72 8.30
C PRO A 14 -4.03 45.75 6.76
N ALA A 15 -5.07 46.24 6.08
CA ALA A 15 -5.00 46.82 4.72
C ALA A 15 -4.57 48.33 4.84
N ASP A 16 -4.59 49.25 3.87
CA ASP A 16 -5.12 49.37 2.49
C ASP A 16 -4.33 50.58 1.85
N HIS A 17 -4.54 51.22 0.67
CA HIS A 17 -5.49 51.17 -0.46
C HIS A 17 -4.76 51.80 -1.69
N SER A 18 -4.98 51.42 -2.95
CA SER A 18 -6.00 51.98 -3.88
C SER A 18 -5.53 51.69 -5.33
N GLY A 19 -6.39 51.43 -6.33
CA GLY A 19 -7.07 52.44 -7.18
C GLY A 19 -6.31 52.63 -8.53
N LEU A 20 -6.89 52.80 -9.73
CA LEU A 20 -8.24 53.04 -10.27
C LEU A 20 -8.27 52.46 -11.73
N ASN A 21 -9.26 51.66 -12.18
CA ASN A 21 -10.64 51.98 -12.62
C ASN A 21 -10.78 52.45 -14.11
N THR A 22 -11.53 51.73 -14.96
CA THR A 22 -12.51 52.28 -15.93
C THR A 22 -13.34 51.21 -16.68
N THR A 23 -14.66 51.34 -16.58
CA THR A 23 -15.76 51.07 -17.56
C THR A 23 -15.45 50.26 -18.85
N ALA A 24 -16.15 49.18 -19.25
CA ALA A 24 -17.59 48.82 -19.24
C ALA A 24 -18.45 49.34 -20.42
N THR A 25 -19.07 48.41 -21.15
CA THR A 25 -20.34 48.57 -21.90
C THR A 25 -21.05 47.21 -22.01
N SER A 26 -22.38 47.23 -22.11
CA SER A 26 -23.23 46.05 -22.27
C SER A 26 -24.11 46.19 -23.52
N SER A 27 -24.56 45.05 -24.06
CA SER A 27 -25.77 45.01 -24.89
C SER A 27 -26.32 43.59 -24.96
N SER A 28 -27.63 43.46 -24.80
CA SER A 28 -28.39 42.23 -25.02
C SER A 28 -29.19 42.31 -26.32
N SER A 29 -29.37 41.18 -26.99
CA SER A 29 -30.46 40.96 -27.95
C SER A 29 -30.65 39.45 -28.15
N SER A 30 -31.78 39.07 -28.75
CA SER A 30 -32.27 37.68 -28.74
C SER A 30 -32.88 37.25 -30.07
N SER A 31 -33.18 35.95 -30.14
CA SER A 31 -34.21 35.31 -30.98
C SER A 31 -33.85 34.75 -32.38
N SER A 32 -34.76 33.87 -32.81
CA SER A 32 -34.95 33.28 -34.14
C SER A 32 -34.09 32.06 -34.53
N SER A 33 -34.67 31.25 -35.41
CA SER A 33 -34.32 29.85 -35.64
C SER A 33 -34.46 29.46 -37.11
N VAL A 34 -33.40 28.91 -37.69
CA VAL A 34 -33.39 28.02 -38.87
C VAL A 34 -32.17 27.10 -38.67
N GLY A 35 -32.19 25.78 -38.89
CA GLY A 35 -33.23 24.92 -39.47
C GLY A 35 -32.69 24.21 -40.71
N ASN A 36 -32.06 23.04 -40.54
CA ASN A 36 -31.63 22.22 -41.67
C ASN A 36 -31.54 20.75 -41.29
N GLY A 37 -32.05 19.87 -42.15
CA GLY A 37 -31.98 18.42 -41.98
C GLY A 37 -32.58 17.68 -43.18
N THR A 38 -31.92 16.60 -43.60
CA THR A 38 -32.32 15.65 -44.63
C THR A 38 -31.38 14.43 -44.53
N ALA A 39 -31.79 13.20 -44.81
CA ALA A 39 -33.14 12.67 -44.98
C ALA A 39 -33.17 11.18 -44.54
N SER A 40 -34.33 10.71 -44.09
CA SER A 40 -34.63 9.28 -43.97
C SER A 40 -35.54 8.88 -45.14
N ALA A 41 -35.33 7.69 -45.70
CA ALA A 41 -36.10 7.18 -46.84
C ALA A 41 -36.84 5.90 -46.43
N ALA A 42 -38.17 5.98 -46.36
CA ALA A 42 -39.04 4.83 -46.13
C ALA A 42 -40.34 4.96 -46.94
N GLY A 43 -40.64 3.93 -47.74
CA GLY A 43 -41.99 3.56 -48.19
C GLY A 43 -42.21 2.09 -47.79
N GLY A 44 -43.42 1.59 -47.53
CA GLY A 44 -44.72 2.11 -47.95
C GLY A 44 -45.06 1.54 -49.34
N GLY A 45 -46.07 0.67 -49.49
CA GLY A 45 -46.99 0.11 -48.50
C GLY A 45 -48.06 -0.75 -49.19
N VAL A 46 -49.30 -0.70 -48.67
CA VAL A 46 -50.54 -1.30 -49.22
C VAL A 46 -50.70 -2.82 -49.02
N ARG A 47 -51.83 -3.19 -48.41
CA ARG A 47 -52.46 -4.53 -48.48
C ARG A 47 -53.54 -4.50 -49.55
N GLN A 48 -53.81 -5.61 -50.23
CA GLN A 48 -55.18 -5.98 -50.64
C GLN A 48 -55.38 -7.51 -50.64
N HIS A 49 -56.65 -7.91 -50.77
CA HIS A 49 -57.15 -9.27 -50.86
C HIS A 49 -56.66 -9.95 -52.17
N GLY A 50 -56.63 -11.28 -52.32
CA GLY A 50 -57.10 -12.34 -51.42
C GLY A 50 -58.16 -13.20 -52.13
N GLU A 51 -57.76 -14.35 -52.68
CA GLU A 51 -58.64 -15.25 -53.42
C GLU A 51 -58.22 -16.73 -53.25
N PHE A 52 -59.16 -17.66 -53.46
CA PHE A 52 -58.95 -19.10 -53.26
C PHE A 52 -58.32 -19.75 -54.50
N ASN A 53 -57.47 -20.77 -54.28
CA ASN A 53 -57.61 -22.00 -55.05
C ASN A 53 -57.19 -23.23 -54.26
N LEU A 54 -57.70 -24.41 -54.64
CA LEU A 54 -57.62 -25.64 -53.86
C LEU A 54 -56.66 -26.67 -54.48
N SER A 55 -56.19 -27.59 -53.63
CA SER A 55 -55.70 -28.94 -53.97
C SER A 55 -54.58 -29.10 -55.03
N VAL A 56 -53.39 -29.46 -54.54
CA VAL A 56 -52.73 -30.70 -54.97
C VAL A 56 -52.33 -31.47 -53.71
N LEU A 57 -52.60 -32.78 -53.66
CA LEU A 57 -52.13 -33.67 -52.59
C LEU A 57 -50.71 -34.15 -52.93
N GLY A 58 -49.74 -33.82 -52.08
CA GLY A 58 -48.37 -34.32 -52.16
C GLY A 58 -47.87 -34.69 -50.76
N GLY A 59 -47.52 -35.96 -50.55
CA GLY A 59 -47.12 -36.45 -49.23
C GLY A 59 -45.71 -36.00 -48.85
N GLY A 60 -45.61 -35.07 -47.90
CA GLY A 60 -44.38 -34.75 -47.18
C GLY A 60 -44.42 -35.36 -45.78
N HIS A 61 -43.41 -36.15 -45.41
CA HIS A 61 -43.27 -36.63 -44.03
C HIS A 61 -43.06 -35.45 -43.06
N PRO A 62 -43.63 -35.48 -41.85
CA PRO A 62 -43.21 -34.56 -40.79
C PRO A 62 -41.76 -34.91 -40.41
N HIS A 63 -40.81 -34.09 -40.86
CA HIS A 63 -39.43 -34.18 -40.40
C HIS A 63 -39.36 -33.74 -38.93
N PHE A 64 -39.48 -34.73 -38.05
CA PHE A 64 -39.29 -34.57 -36.62
C PHE A 64 -37.79 -34.34 -36.38
N VAL A 65 -37.37 -33.08 -36.32
CA VAL A 65 -35.99 -32.70 -35.94
C VAL A 65 -35.76 -33.20 -34.52
N PRO A 66 -34.81 -34.11 -34.27
CA PRO A 66 -34.59 -34.63 -32.93
C PRO A 66 -34.05 -33.53 -32.01
N HIS A 67 -34.70 -33.30 -30.87
CA HIS A 67 -34.11 -32.45 -29.81
C HIS A 67 -32.86 -33.07 -29.16
N HIS A 68 -32.54 -34.32 -29.51
CA HIS A 68 -31.52 -35.17 -28.90
C HIS A 68 -30.09 -34.62 -29.06
N ASP A 69 -29.76 -34.05 -30.21
CA ASP A 69 -28.40 -33.59 -30.52
C ASP A 69 -27.95 -32.50 -29.53
N SER A 70 -28.85 -31.57 -29.19
CA SER A 70 -28.54 -30.48 -28.24
C SER A 70 -28.33 -30.94 -26.79
N GLU A 71 -28.78 -32.15 -26.43
CA GLU A 71 -28.49 -32.74 -25.10
C GLU A 71 -27.15 -33.46 -25.11
N TYR A 72 -26.82 -34.15 -26.21
CA TYR A 72 -25.53 -34.79 -26.40
C TYR A 72 -24.38 -33.78 -26.49
N GLU A 73 -24.56 -32.69 -27.26
CA GLU A 73 -23.63 -31.56 -27.32
C GLU A 73 -23.42 -30.92 -25.94
N ARG A 74 -24.51 -30.73 -25.16
CA ARG A 74 -24.42 -30.20 -23.80
C ARG A 74 -23.69 -31.16 -22.84
N GLN A 75 -23.86 -32.47 -22.97
CA GLN A 75 -23.09 -33.44 -22.20
C GLN A 75 -21.61 -33.43 -22.57
N GLN A 76 -21.26 -33.32 -23.85
CA GLN A 76 -19.86 -33.17 -24.27
C GLN A 76 -19.24 -31.86 -23.74
N GLN A 77 -19.95 -30.73 -23.85
CA GLN A 77 -19.49 -29.45 -23.30
C GLN A 77 -19.30 -29.49 -21.79
N GLN A 78 -20.21 -30.14 -21.04
CA GLN A 78 -20.05 -30.32 -19.59
C GLN A 78 -18.86 -31.23 -19.23
N GLN A 79 -18.63 -32.31 -19.98
CA GLN A 79 -17.46 -33.18 -19.78
C GLN A 79 -16.15 -32.45 -20.11
N GLN A 80 -16.13 -31.63 -21.16
CA GLN A 80 -14.97 -30.80 -21.50
C GLN A 80 -14.70 -29.75 -20.40
N GLN A 81 -15.72 -29.02 -19.96
CA GLN A 81 -15.59 -28.04 -18.87
C GLN A 81 -15.08 -28.70 -17.58
N GLN A 82 -15.63 -29.85 -17.18
CA GLN A 82 -15.15 -30.59 -16.01
C GLN A 82 -13.70 -31.08 -16.17
N HIS A 83 -13.25 -31.37 -17.39
CA HIS A 83 -11.87 -31.77 -17.65
C HIS A 83 -10.92 -30.57 -17.61
N GLU A 84 -11.31 -29.43 -18.17
CA GLU A 84 -10.58 -28.16 -18.12
C GLU A 84 -10.48 -27.64 -16.68
N GLU A 85 -11.56 -27.70 -15.89
CA GLU A 85 -11.58 -27.40 -14.45
C GLU A 85 -10.63 -28.31 -13.66
N GLN A 86 -10.60 -29.62 -13.95
CA GLN A 86 -9.69 -30.57 -13.31
C GLN A 86 -8.22 -30.31 -13.69
N GLN A 87 -7.92 -29.97 -14.95
CA GLN A 87 -6.56 -29.60 -15.36
C GLN A 87 -6.10 -28.32 -14.67
N GLN A 88 -6.94 -27.29 -14.63
CA GLN A 88 -6.64 -26.04 -13.92
C GLN A 88 -6.44 -26.28 -12.42
N GLN A 89 -7.30 -27.08 -11.78
CA GLN A 89 -7.14 -27.42 -10.36
C GLN A 89 -5.83 -28.18 -10.08
N GLN A 90 -5.38 -29.06 -10.98
CA GLN A 90 -4.09 -29.74 -10.84
C GLN A 90 -2.89 -28.78 -11.00
N HIS A 91 -2.99 -27.81 -11.93
CA HIS A 91 -1.98 -26.76 -12.11
C HIS A 91 -1.92 -25.83 -10.88
N ASP A 92 -3.06 -25.35 -10.38
CA ASP A 92 -3.18 -24.55 -9.15
C ASP A 92 -2.51 -25.25 -7.95
N ILE A 93 -2.74 -26.56 -7.78
CA ILE A 93 -2.16 -27.35 -6.70
C ILE A 93 -0.64 -27.48 -6.88
N HIS A 94 -0.15 -27.66 -8.11
CA HIS A 94 1.28 -27.77 -8.38
C HIS A 94 2.03 -26.47 -8.08
N ASP A 95 1.50 -25.34 -8.54
CA ASP A 95 2.11 -24.02 -8.35
C ASP A 95 2.11 -23.62 -6.86
N GLN A 96 1.03 -23.92 -6.14
CA GLN A 96 0.99 -23.79 -4.68
C GLN A 96 2.03 -24.68 -3.95
N GLN A 97 2.32 -25.87 -4.46
CA GLN A 97 3.36 -26.74 -3.90
C GLN A 97 4.77 -26.20 -4.20
N GLN A 98 5.02 -25.70 -5.41
CA GLN A 98 6.29 -25.04 -5.76
C GLN A 98 6.53 -23.80 -4.89
N LEU A 99 5.52 -22.94 -4.71
CA LEU A 99 5.61 -21.75 -3.86
C LEU A 99 5.92 -22.11 -2.40
N ARG A 100 5.22 -23.09 -1.82
CA ARG A 100 5.51 -23.58 -0.46
C ARG A 100 6.93 -24.15 -0.36
N ALA A 101 7.39 -24.93 -1.34
CA ALA A 101 8.75 -25.47 -1.35
C ALA A 101 9.83 -24.37 -1.45
N MET A 102 9.57 -23.31 -2.22
CA MET A 102 10.45 -22.14 -2.33
C MET A 102 10.53 -21.34 -1.03
N LEU A 103 9.41 -21.16 -0.32
CA LEU A 103 9.37 -20.50 0.99
C LEU A 103 10.03 -21.36 2.08
N ALA A 104 9.77 -22.67 2.10
CA ALA A 104 10.44 -23.60 3.02
C ALA A 104 11.96 -23.61 2.83
N ALA A 105 12.43 -23.56 1.58
CA ALA A 105 13.85 -23.55 1.24
C ALA A 105 14.51 -22.15 1.31
N SER A 106 13.80 -21.11 1.77
CA SER A 106 14.39 -19.77 1.90
C SER A 106 15.26 -19.66 3.15
N THR A 107 16.44 -19.07 2.96
CA THR A 107 17.32 -18.62 4.06
C THR A 107 16.91 -17.25 4.58
N SER A 108 16.24 -16.47 3.73
CA SER A 108 15.75 -15.13 4.06
C SER A 108 14.49 -14.78 3.27
N LEU A 109 13.72 -13.86 3.81
CA LEU A 109 12.42 -13.42 3.32
C LEU A 109 12.35 -11.88 3.32
N LEU A 110 11.99 -11.31 2.18
CA LEU A 110 11.56 -9.92 2.03
C LEU A 110 10.06 -9.93 1.71
N VAL A 111 9.25 -9.13 2.41
CA VAL A 111 7.79 -9.06 2.18
C VAL A 111 7.37 -7.62 1.95
N SER A 112 6.90 -7.29 0.74
CA SER A 112 6.23 -6.02 0.44
C SER A 112 4.71 -6.21 0.51
N THR A 113 4.03 -5.46 1.39
CA THR A 113 2.57 -5.61 1.58
C THR A 113 1.73 -4.81 0.58
N GLY A 114 2.35 -4.03 -0.30
CA GLY A 114 1.66 -3.11 -1.21
C GLY A 114 0.77 -2.09 -0.50
N ASN A 115 -0.08 -1.40 -1.28
CA ASN A 115 -0.97 -0.37 -0.74
C ASN A 115 -2.18 -0.98 0.00
N LEU A 116 -2.17 -0.87 1.34
CA LEU A 116 -3.23 -1.29 2.25
C LEU A 116 -4.51 -0.46 2.14
N LEU A 117 -4.44 0.74 1.56
CA LEU A 117 -5.59 1.63 1.34
C LEU A 117 -6.34 1.31 0.02
N SER A 118 -5.88 0.30 -0.73
CA SER A 118 -6.47 -0.06 -2.03
C SER A 118 -7.90 -0.61 -1.90
N PRO A 119 -8.84 -0.25 -2.82
CA PRO A 119 -10.20 -0.79 -2.83
C PRO A 119 -10.31 -2.32 -3.02
N ALA A 120 -9.21 -3.01 -3.32
CA ALA A 120 -9.14 -4.47 -3.30
C ALA A 120 -9.26 -5.04 -1.87
N LEU A 121 -8.74 -4.31 -0.88
CA LEU A 121 -8.74 -4.72 0.52
C LEU A 121 -9.98 -4.27 1.27
N SER A 122 -10.49 -3.06 0.99
CA SER A 122 -11.75 -2.55 1.57
C SER A 122 -12.98 -3.42 1.28
N ARG A 123 -12.87 -4.38 0.32
CA ARG A 123 -13.91 -5.35 -0.03
C ARG A 123 -13.83 -6.69 0.71
N ARG A 124 -12.83 -6.93 1.57
CA ARG A 124 -12.84 -8.06 2.52
C ARG A 124 -13.62 -7.68 3.78
N GLY A 125 -14.95 -7.78 3.70
CA GLY A 125 -15.87 -7.37 4.78
C GLY A 125 -15.73 -8.15 6.09
N ASP A 126 -15.10 -9.32 6.08
CA ASP A 126 -14.95 -10.22 7.24
C ASP A 126 -13.81 -9.82 8.19
N VAL A 127 -12.99 -8.83 7.83
CA VAL A 127 -11.82 -8.42 8.61
C VAL A 127 -12.13 -7.20 9.46
N ALA A 128 -12.11 -7.37 10.78
CA ALA A 128 -12.23 -6.26 11.73
C ALA A 128 -11.06 -5.27 11.57
N ALA A 129 -11.37 -3.97 11.58
CA ALA A 129 -10.34 -2.93 11.44
C ALA A 129 -9.29 -3.01 12.56
N PRO A 130 -7.98 -2.93 12.25
CA PRO A 130 -6.90 -3.03 13.24
C PRO A 130 -6.94 -1.87 14.22
N ARG A 131 -6.74 -2.15 15.51
CA ARG A 131 -6.85 -1.18 16.61
C ARG A 131 -5.52 -0.53 16.98
N ASN A 132 -4.40 -1.14 16.59
CA ASN A 132 -3.04 -0.69 16.84
C ASN A 132 -2.14 -1.07 15.65
N THR A 133 -0.90 -0.58 15.63
CA THR A 133 0.04 -0.84 14.53
C THR A 133 0.40 -2.34 14.42
N VAL A 134 0.50 -3.06 15.54
CA VAL A 134 0.81 -4.50 15.56
C VAL A 134 -0.26 -5.29 14.80
N GLN A 135 -1.54 -5.02 15.03
CA GLN A 135 -2.64 -5.65 14.29
C GLN A 135 -2.65 -5.26 12.80
N GLU A 136 -2.28 -4.02 12.46
CA GLU A 136 -2.16 -3.61 11.05
C GLU A 136 -1.03 -4.36 10.34
N VAL A 137 0.13 -4.52 10.98
CA VAL A 137 1.28 -5.29 10.47
C VAL A 137 0.95 -6.77 10.30
N LEU A 138 0.42 -7.42 11.35
CA LEU A 138 0.09 -8.85 11.31
C LEU A 138 -1.00 -9.15 10.27
N LEU A 139 -1.99 -8.26 10.13
CA LEU A 139 -2.96 -8.35 9.05
C LEU A 139 -2.30 -8.17 7.67
N ALA A 140 -1.49 -7.13 7.48
CA ALA A 140 -0.83 -6.83 6.21
C ALA A 140 0.06 -7.97 5.70
N LEU A 141 0.79 -8.64 6.62
CA LEU A 141 1.57 -9.83 6.33
C LEU A 141 0.67 -11.03 6.00
N SER A 142 -0.40 -11.27 6.77
CA SER A 142 -1.34 -12.36 6.48
C SER A 142 -1.99 -12.20 5.10
N LEU A 143 -2.35 -10.97 4.72
CA LEU A 143 -2.89 -10.63 3.40
C LEU A 143 -1.90 -10.96 2.28
N ALA A 144 -0.59 -10.75 2.48
CA ALA A 144 0.44 -11.10 1.50
C ALA A 144 0.51 -12.60 1.24
N PHE A 145 0.62 -13.42 2.28
CA PHE A 145 0.73 -14.88 2.13
C PHE A 145 -0.58 -15.54 1.68
N GLN A 146 -1.74 -15.01 2.08
CA GLN A 146 -3.04 -15.46 1.60
C GLN A 146 -3.26 -15.16 0.10
N ASP A 147 -2.94 -13.95 -0.36
CA ASP A 147 -3.09 -13.62 -1.78
C ASP A 147 -2.03 -14.34 -2.64
N ALA A 148 -0.81 -14.54 -2.12
CA ALA A 148 0.26 -15.30 -2.79
C ALA A 148 -0.10 -16.77 -3.01
N THR A 149 -0.76 -17.40 -2.05
CA THR A 149 -1.15 -18.83 -2.11
C THR A 149 -2.55 -19.08 -2.66
N SER A 150 -3.29 -18.03 -3.02
CA SER A 150 -4.62 -18.14 -3.63
C SER A 150 -4.51 -18.16 -5.15
N SER A 151 -4.97 -19.23 -5.83
CA SER A 151 -4.90 -19.29 -7.31
C SER A 151 -5.69 -18.17 -8.00
N VAL A 152 -6.77 -17.69 -7.38
CA VAL A 152 -7.57 -16.54 -7.86
C VAL A 152 -6.82 -15.20 -7.73
N ARG A 153 -5.73 -15.13 -6.93
CA ARG A 153 -5.06 -13.87 -6.57
C ARG A 153 -3.53 -13.88 -6.68
N ALA A 154 -2.90 -15.00 -7.02
CA ALA A 154 -1.46 -15.10 -7.22
C ALA A 154 -0.95 -14.09 -8.26
N ALA A 155 -1.75 -13.77 -9.30
CA ALA A 155 -1.43 -12.72 -10.27
C ALA A 155 -1.29 -11.29 -9.67
N ALA A 156 -1.75 -11.07 -8.42
CA ALA A 156 -1.56 -9.84 -7.66
C ALA A 156 -0.39 -9.89 -6.67
N VAL A 157 0.41 -10.97 -6.65
CA VAL A 157 1.60 -11.10 -5.81
C VAL A 157 2.74 -11.75 -6.59
N SER A 158 3.78 -10.99 -6.92
CA SER A 158 5.01 -11.58 -7.45
C SER A 158 5.79 -12.24 -6.32
N VAL A 159 6.25 -13.47 -6.55
CA VAL A 159 7.20 -14.14 -5.65
C VAL A 159 8.45 -14.48 -6.46
N GLN A 160 9.59 -13.91 -6.04
CA GLN A 160 10.86 -14.01 -6.77
C GLN A 160 11.97 -14.49 -5.84
N ARG A 161 12.75 -15.48 -6.29
CA ARG A 161 13.96 -15.93 -5.58
C ARG A 161 15.19 -15.24 -6.16
N GLN A 162 15.98 -14.61 -5.30
CA GLN A 162 17.25 -13.99 -5.65
C GLN A 162 18.42 -14.97 -5.44
N SER A 163 19.60 -14.61 -5.97
CA SER A 163 20.78 -15.49 -6.05
C SER A 163 21.46 -15.81 -4.71
N ASP A 164 21.15 -15.05 -3.65
CA ASP A 164 21.63 -15.22 -2.28
C ASP A 164 20.76 -16.19 -1.45
N GLY A 165 19.60 -16.60 -1.97
CA GLY A 165 18.61 -17.40 -1.25
C GLY A 165 17.45 -16.60 -0.63
N LEU A 166 17.45 -15.26 -0.78
CA LEU A 166 16.31 -14.42 -0.46
C LEU A 166 15.10 -14.77 -1.34
N VAL A 167 13.93 -14.87 -0.73
CA VAL A 167 12.65 -14.87 -1.45
C VAL A 167 11.94 -13.54 -1.17
N HIS A 168 11.64 -12.78 -2.22
CA HIS A 168 10.82 -11.58 -2.15
C HIS A 168 9.37 -11.93 -2.48
N VAL A 169 8.47 -11.78 -1.51
CA VAL A 169 7.02 -11.84 -1.66
C VAL A 169 6.50 -10.41 -1.77
N ALA A 170 6.23 -9.95 -2.99
CA ALA A 170 5.75 -8.59 -3.23
C ALA A 170 4.30 -8.61 -3.74
N ARG A 171 3.39 -8.10 -2.91
CA ARG A 171 2.02 -7.80 -3.40
C ARG A 171 2.14 -6.65 -4.40
N SER A 172 1.65 -6.85 -5.62
CA SER A 172 1.79 -5.89 -6.70
C SER A 172 1.32 -4.50 -6.27
N PRO A 173 2.12 -3.43 -6.44
CA PRO A 173 1.67 -2.08 -6.17
C PRO A 173 0.51 -1.70 -7.11
N SER A 174 -0.26 -0.67 -6.74
CA SER A 174 -1.05 0.07 -7.73
C SER A 174 -0.08 0.51 -8.83
N PRO A 175 -0.37 0.32 -10.13
CA PRO A 175 0.60 0.49 -11.21
C PRO A 175 0.81 1.99 -11.56
N ALA A 176 1.23 2.77 -10.58
CA ALA A 176 1.53 4.18 -10.65
C ALA A 176 2.43 4.59 -9.46
N SER A 177 3.39 5.49 -9.68
CA SER A 177 3.89 6.34 -8.60
C SER A 177 2.70 7.09 -7.97
N PRO A 178 2.74 7.46 -6.67
CA PRO A 178 1.65 8.19 -6.04
C PRO A 178 1.35 9.55 -6.72
N ALA A 179 2.33 10.14 -7.41
CA ALA A 179 2.16 11.33 -8.24
C ALA A 179 1.34 11.07 -9.52
N SER A 180 1.47 9.89 -10.15
CA SER A 180 0.71 9.51 -11.35
C SER A 180 -0.72 9.05 -11.04
N ASP A 181 -0.97 8.38 -9.91
CA ASP A 181 -2.34 8.07 -9.47
C ASP A 181 -3.13 9.37 -9.15
N CYS A 182 -2.46 10.45 -8.72
CA CYS A 182 -3.07 11.78 -8.52
C CYS A 182 -3.29 12.57 -9.83
N ALA A 183 -2.59 12.23 -10.92
CA ALA A 183 -2.53 13.05 -12.14
C ALA A 183 -3.88 13.19 -12.88
N GLY A 184 -4.87 12.36 -12.55
CA GLY A 184 -6.23 12.44 -13.08
C GLY A 184 -7.07 13.65 -12.59
N SER A 185 -6.62 14.41 -11.58
CA SER A 185 -7.39 15.56 -11.06
C SER A 185 -6.58 16.84 -10.84
N CYS A 186 -5.29 16.76 -10.51
CA CYS A 186 -4.36 17.89 -10.41
C CYS A 186 -2.93 17.36 -10.23
N GLY A 187 -1.92 18.21 -10.46
CA GLY A 187 -0.55 17.95 -10.01
C GLY A 187 -0.38 18.12 -8.50
N GLU A 188 -1.23 17.45 -7.69
CA GLU A 188 -1.21 17.60 -6.23
C GLU A 188 0.07 17.00 -5.66
N ALA A 189 0.89 17.84 -5.03
CA ALA A 189 2.18 17.41 -4.49
C ALA A 189 1.97 16.41 -3.33
N VAL A 190 2.62 15.26 -3.43
CA VAL A 190 2.61 14.20 -2.41
C VAL A 190 3.73 14.46 -1.38
N THR A 191 3.58 13.93 -0.17
CA THR A 191 4.62 13.80 0.87
C THR A 191 4.83 12.32 1.19
N THR A 192 6.06 11.83 1.26
CA THR A 192 6.37 10.45 1.65
C THR A 192 7.02 10.39 3.03
N LYS A 193 6.45 9.57 3.92
CA LYS A 193 6.96 9.31 5.27
C LYS A 193 7.33 7.83 5.39
N ALA A 194 8.54 7.54 5.85
CA ALA A 194 9.01 6.19 6.17
C ALA A 194 9.45 6.09 7.64
N LYS A 195 9.18 4.97 8.30
CA LYS A 195 9.66 4.67 9.65
C LYS A 195 10.26 3.28 9.69
N LEU A 196 11.56 3.19 9.93
CA LEU A 196 12.32 1.95 10.05
C LEU A 196 12.31 1.49 11.50
N PHE A 197 11.53 0.44 11.78
CA PHE A 197 11.57 -0.29 13.04
C PHE A 197 12.72 -1.30 12.98
N VAL A 198 13.71 -1.13 13.87
CA VAL A 198 14.87 -2.03 13.99
C VAL A 198 14.54 -3.08 15.04
N LEU A 199 14.45 -4.35 14.64
CA LEU A 199 13.91 -5.46 15.45
C LEU A 199 15.01 -6.39 16.02
N ASP A 200 16.22 -6.26 15.49
CA ASP A 200 17.40 -7.08 15.77
C ASP A 200 18.65 -6.24 15.43
N ASP A 201 19.87 -6.71 15.72
CA ASP A 201 21.09 -5.94 15.35
C ASP A 201 21.33 -5.98 13.83
N ILE A 202 21.14 -4.84 13.15
CA ILE A 202 21.27 -4.69 11.69
C ILE A 202 22.48 -3.83 11.32
N SER A 203 23.00 -4.07 10.13
CA SER A 203 24.10 -3.30 9.53
C SER A 203 23.62 -2.00 8.87
N GLU A 204 24.56 -1.08 8.65
CA GLU A 204 24.35 0.13 7.82
C GLU A 204 23.86 -0.22 6.40
N ALA A 205 24.35 -1.33 5.84
CA ALA A 205 23.94 -1.83 4.53
C ALA A 205 22.48 -2.28 4.50
N GLU A 206 21.98 -2.93 5.56
CA GLU A 206 20.57 -3.30 5.70
C GLU A 206 19.65 -2.06 5.84
N LEU A 207 20.11 -0.99 6.48
CA LEU A 207 19.37 0.29 6.54
C LEU A 207 19.30 0.96 5.15
N ILE A 208 20.41 0.95 4.41
CA ILE A 208 20.48 1.48 3.04
C ILE A 208 19.59 0.67 2.10
N ASP A 209 19.58 -0.67 2.20
CA ASP A 209 18.64 -1.54 1.49
C ASP A 209 17.19 -1.22 1.87
N ALA A 210 16.86 -1.13 3.16
CA ALA A 210 15.50 -0.81 3.61
C ALA A 210 14.96 0.53 3.03
N VAL A 211 15.83 1.54 2.88
CA VAL A 211 15.52 2.81 2.20
C VAL A 211 15.44 2.66 0.68
N ALA A 212 16.21 1.76 0.07
CA ALA A 212 16.10 1.43 -1.35
C ALA A 212 14.79 0.68 -1.67
N GLN A 213 14.40 -0.31 -0.86
CA GLN A 213 13.10 -0.99 -0.97
C GLN A 213 11.95 0.02 -0.80
N VAL A 214 12.05 0.90 0.20
CA VAL A 214 11.44 2.25 0.28
C VAL A 214 11.01 2.84 -1.08
N ARG A 215 12.06 3.15 -1.84
CA ARG A 215 12.03 3.91 -3.09
C ARG A 215 11.60 3.09 -4.30
N ASN A 216 11.93 1.80 -4.33
CA ASN A 216 11.54 0.88 -5.40
C ASN A 216 10.02 0.62 -5.38
N GLU A 217 9.47 0.31 -4.20
CA GLU A 217 8.05 0.03 -3.96
C GLU A 217 7.13 1.20 -4.37
N LEU A 218 7.58 2.44 -4.15
CA LEU A 218 6.81 3.67 -4.44
C LEU A 218 7.26 4.39 -5.72
N ALA A 219 8.28 3.89 -6.41
CA ALA A 219 8.96 4.53 -7.54
C ALA A 219 9.34 6.01 -7.26
N LEU A 220 10.21 6.24 -6.27
CA LEU A 220 10.61 7.56 -5.76
C LEU A 220 12.13 7.82 -5.83
N GLU A 221 12.51 9.05 -6.14
CA GLU A 221 13.90 9.53 -6.03
C GLU A 221 14.30 9.84 -4.58
N ARG A 222 13.36 10.30 -3.76
CA ARG A 222 13.58 10.84 -2.41
C ARG A 222 12.41 10.53 -1.49
N ILE A 223 12.69 10.33 -0.20
CA ILE A 223 11.69 10.19 0.87
C ILE A 223 11.71 11.49 1.69
N ASP A 224 10.57 12.21 1.77
CA ASP A 224 10.53 13.53 2.44
C ASP A 224 10.83 13.46 3.94
N SER A 225 10.42 12.38 4.62
CA SER A 225 10.69 12.19 6.04
C SER A 225 10.97 10.72 6.40
N PHE A 226 12.08 10.49 7.08
CA PHE A 226 12.53 9.19 7.55
C PHE A 226 12.74 9.20 9.06
N ILE A 227 12.28 8.15 9.74
CA ILE A 227 12.37 8.01 11.19
C ILE A 227 13.01 6.67 11.54
N LEU A 228 14.17 6.72 12.21
CA LEU A 228 14.84 5.56 12.78
C LEU A 228 14.18 5.23 14.13
N ALA A 229 13.66 4.01 14.27
CA ALA A 229 12.89 3.57 15.43
C ALA A 229 13.44 2.25 16.00
N PRO A 230 14.47 2.31 16.86
CA PRO A 230 14.90 1.15 17.63
C PRO A 230 13.75 0.51 18.41
N GLN A 231 13.73 -0.83 18.51
CA GLN A 231 12.74 -1.60 19.27
C GLN A 231 13.37 -2.40 20.42
N PHE A 232 14.50 -1.90 20.91
CA PHE A 232 15.31 -2.48 21.98
C PHE A 232 15.60 -1.44 23.08
N ASP A 233 16.04 -1.90 24.26
CA ASP A 233 16.30 -1.03 25.41
C ASP A 233 17.54 -0.14 25.21
N SER A 234 17.59 1.02 25.88
CA SER A 234 18.65 2.02 25.75
C SER A 234 19.94 1.68 26.52
N ASP A 235 20.45 0.45 26.35
CA ASP A 235 21.77 0.05 26.86
C ASP A 235 22.92 0.55 25.95
N ALA A 236 24.17 0.36 26.41
CA ALA A 236 25.35 0.88 25.73
C ALA A 236 25.66 0.21 24.37
N ALA A 237 25.33 -1.07 24.18
CA ALA A 237 25.52 -1.77 22.92
C ALA A 237 24.44 -1.38 21.90
N ASN A 238 23.21 -1.31 22.37
CA ASN A 238 22.04 -0.85 21.60
C ASN A 238 22.17 0.62 21.17
N ARG A 239 22.71 1.47 22.04
CA ARG A 239 23.12 2.84 21.69
C ARG A 239 24.19 2.83 20.61
N ALA A 240 25.27 2.06 20.76
CA ALA A 240 26.34 2.01 19.76
C ALA A 240 25.85 1.51 18.38
N SER A 241 24.87 0.61 18.34
CA SER A 241 24.22 0.22 17.07
C SER A 241 23.31 1.32 16.53
N THR A 242 22.57 2.03 17.39
CA THR A 242 21.73 3.18 16.98
C THR A 242 22.57 4.33 16.42
N ASP A 243 23.67 4.68 17.07
CA ASP A 243 24.60 5.74 16.65
C ASP A 243 25.25 5.37 15.29
N ARG A 244 25.63 4.10 15.10
CA ARG A 244 26.09 3.56 13.81
C ARG A 244 25.03 3.67 12.70
N LEU A 245 23.81 3.24 12.97
CA LEU A 245 22.70 3.33 12.01
C LEU A 245 22.30 4.77 11.70
N TRP A 246 22.54 5.70 12.64
CA TRP A 246 22.38 7.12 12.39
C TRP A 246 23.35 7.64 11.33
N HIS A 247 24.65 7.29 11.38
CA HIS A 247 25.62 7.71 10.35
C HIS A 247 25.25 7.27 8.92
N ALA A 248 24.60 6.11 8.77
CA ALA A 248 24.03 5.69 7.49
C ALA A 248 22.85 6.59 7.05
N ALA A 249 21.95 6.97 7.98
CA ALA A 249 20.87 7.91 7.71
C ALA A 249 21.37 9.35 7.41
N GLU A 250 22.42 9.81 8.10
CA GLU A 250 23.12 11.08 7.84
C GLU A 250 23.72 11.10 6.43
N SER A 251 24.34 9.99 6.01
CA SER A 251 24.88 9.81 4.66
C SER A 251 23.79 9.86 3.59
N LEU A 252 22.66 9.18 3.82
CA LEU A 252 21.50 9.19 2.90
C LEU A 252 20.79 10.55 2.84
N TYR A 253 20.74 11.30 3.95
CA TYR A 253 20.27 12.69 3.97
C TYR A 253 21.20 13.61 3.17
N THR A 254 22.51 13.50 3.39
CA THR A 254 23.54 14.29 2.69
C THR A 254 23.55 14.01 1.19
N ALA A 255 23.31 12.76 0.79
CA ALA A 255 23.12 12.36 -0.61
C ALA A 255 21.76 12.79 -1.21
N GLY A 256 20.90 13.49 -0.46
CA GLY A 256 19.59 13.96 -0.91
C GLY A 256 18.48 12.89 -0.98
N VAL A 257 18.79 11.63 -0.65
CA VAL A 257 17.84 10.50 -0.68
C VAL A 257 16.77 10.64 0.40
N LEU A 258 17.13 11.21 1.56
CA LEU A 258 16.21 11.52 2.66
C LEU A 258 16.05 13.04 2.81
N GLY A 259 14.82 13.50 3.06
CA GLY A 259 14.48 14.93 3.16
C GLY A 259 14.43 15.50 4.56
N SER A 260 14.20 14.64 5.55
CA SER A 260 14.33 14.92 6.98
C SER A 260 14.59 13.59 7.67
N ILE A 261 15.47 13.60 8.67
CA ILE A 261 15.80 12.42 9.49
C ILE A 261 15.41 12.69 10.95
N GLY A 262 14.89 11.67 11.63
CA GLY A 262 14.45 11.75 13.02
C GLY A 262 14.54 10.41 13.75
N VAL A 263 14.34 10.46 15.06
CA VAL A 263 14.45 9.31 15.98
C VAL A 263 13.15 9.09 16.77
N THR A 264 13.08 8.01 17.57
CA THR A 264 11.95 7.78 18.48
C THR A 264 12.38 7.41 19.88
N ASN A 265 11.62 7.89 20.88
CA ASN A 265 11.68 7.50 22.28
C ASN A 265 13.00 7.83 23.00
N PHE A 266 13.79 8.77 22.48
CA PHE A 266 14.93 9.35 23.17
C PHE A 266 14.42 10.25 24.32
N ASP A 267 14.96 10.08 25.53
CA ASP A 267 14.70 10.98 26.66
C ASP A 267 15.68 12.17 26.69
N SER A 268 15.69 12.96 27.77
CA SER A 268 16.54 14.15 27.86
C SER A 268 18.03 13.85 28.03
N ALA A 269 18.41 12.68 28.55
CA ALA A 269 19.81 12.25 28.63
C ALA A 269 20.24 11.62 27.30
N ASP A 270 19.39 10.75 26.74
CA ASP A 270 19.62 10.11 25.45
C ASP A 270 19.77 11.13 24.32
N LEU A 271 18.86 12.10 24.22
CA LEU A 271 18.90 13.13 23.18
C LEU A 271 20.12 14.04 23.34
N SER A 272 20.53 14.33 24.58
CA SER A 272 21.72 15.14 24.86
C SER A 272 22.99 14.43 24.36
N SER A 273 23.16 13.15 24.76
CA SER A 273 24.29 12.33 24.34
C SER A 273 24.33 12.07 22.83
N PHE A 274 23.17 12.05 22.16
CA PHE A 274 23.05 11.82 20.71
C PHE A 274 23.35 13.07 19.90
N VAL A 275 22.84 14.24 20.32
CA VAL A 275 23.10 15.51 19.63
C VAL A 275 24.54 15.99 19.84
N SER A 276 25.26 15.47 20.86
CA SER A 276 26.71 15.69 21.00
C SER A 276 27.59 14.83 20.09
N THR A 277 27.07 13.78 19.45
CA THR A 277 27.83 12.86 18.59
C THR A 277 27.39 12.86 17.12
N ALA A 278 26.11 13.13 16.85
CA ALA A 278 25.56 13.27 15.51
C ALA A 278 26.17 14.46 14.75
N GLN A 279 26.47 14.27 13.46
CA GLN A 279 26.89 15.34 12.56
C GLN A 279 25.69 16.16 12.08
N ILE A 280 24.51 15.53 11.99
CA ILE A 280 23.23 16.13 11.63
C ILE A 280 22.25 15.80 12.75
N SER A 281 21.81 16.83 13.48
CA SER A 281 20.82 16.66 14.54
C SER A 281 19.48 16.13 14.00
N PRO A 282 18.81 15.19 14.69
CA PRO A 282 17.50 14.70 14.27
C PRO A 282 16.48 15.84 14.28
N SER A 283 15.79 16.06 13.17
CA SER A 283 14.74 17.08 13.04
C SER A 283 13.48 16.76 13.87
N VAL A 284 13.30 15.50 14.25
CA VAL A 284 12.14 14.97 14.97
C VAL A 284 12.60 13.96 16.03
N ASN A 285 11.98 14.00 17.21
CA ASN A 285 11.97 12.89 18.17
C ASN A 285 10.52 12.52 18.48
N GLN A 286 10.08 11.32 18.06
CA GLN A 286 8.72 10.83 18.39
C GLN A 286 8.72 10.18 19.77
N ILE A 287 7.98 10.73 20.72
CA ILE A 287 7.93 10.27 22.11
C ILE A 287 6.61 9.60 22.45
N SER A 288 6.67 8.41 23.07
CA SER A 288 5.51 7.78 23.71
C SER A 288 5.07 8.60 24.92
N THR A 289 3.77 8.58 25.24
CA THR A 289 3.09 9.47 26.21
C THR A 289 3.78 9.60 27.58
N GLY A 290 4.47 8.57 28.06
CA GLY A 290 5.19 8.59 29.33
C GLY A 290 6.61 9.17 29.32
N LYS A 291 7.22 9.43 28.14
CA LYS A 291 8.61 9.93 28.03
C LYS A 291 8.73 11.46 27.95
N PHE A 292 7.63 12.21 27.94
CA PHE A 292 7.68 13.68 27.93
C PHE A 292 8.22 14.23 29.26
N SER A 293 9.13 15.21 29.19
CA SER A 293 9.62 15.96 30.35
C SER A 293 9.98 17.40 30.01
N GLN A 294 9.97 18.29 31.02
CA GLN A 294 10.38 19.69 30.86
C GLN A 294 11.83 19.84 30.36
N PRO A 295 12.85 19.11 30.88
CA PRO A 295 14.20 19.13 30.31
C PRO A 295 14.26 18.71 28.84
N LEU A 296 13.53 17.63 28.46
CA LEU A 296 13.47 17.18 27.08
C LEU A 296 12.87 18.24 26.14
N ALA A 297 11.81 18.93 26.58
CA ALA A 297 11.20 20.02 25.82
C ALA A 297 12.13 21.24 25.65
N GLN A 298 12.93 21.56 26.67
CA GLN A 298 13.91 22.65 26.60
C GLN A 298 15.08 22.29 25.67
N LEU A 299 15.65 21.10 25.81
CA LEU A 299 16.74 20.59 24.99
C LEU A 299 16.32 20.47 23.52
N ALA A 300 15.16 19.88 23.25
CA ALA A 300 14.62 19.77 21.90
C ALA A 300 14.43 21.15 21.25
N LYS A 301 13.92 22.15 22.01
CA LYS A 301 13.79 23.53 21.54
C LYS A 301 15.16 24.18 21.25
N GLN A 302 16.18 23.94 22.08
CA GLN A 302 17.53 24.48 21.87
C GLN A 302 18.17 23.98 20.58
N HIS A 303 17.91 22.72 20.21
CA HIS A 303 18.45 22.10 18.99
C HIS A 303 17.49 22.10 17.79
N ASN A 304 16.37 22.83 17.87
CA ASN A 304 15.33 22.92 16.83
C ASN A 304 14.68 21.57 16.44
N ILE A 305 14.57 20.66 17.41
CA ILE A 305 14.03 19.31 17.27
C ILE A 305 12.54 19.31 17.58
N ALA A 306 11.71 18.83 16.66
CA ALA A 306 10.27 18.71 16.89
C ALA A 306 9.95 17.48 17.75
N LEU A 307 9.35 17.70 18.93
CA LEU A 307 8.76 16.61 19.72
C LEU A 307 7.37 16.28 19.19
N LEU A 308 7.19 15.06 18.69
CA LEU A 308 5.92 14.55 18.19
C LEU A 308 5.45 13.36 19.03
N SER A 309 4.15 13.09 19.05
CA SER A 309 3.64 11.86 19.66
C SER A 309 4.06 10.62 18.85
N ASN A 310 4.58 9.60 19.52
CA ASN A 310 4.79 8.28 18.94
C ASN A 310 3.48 7.47 19.01
N PRO A 311 2.82 7.14 17.88
CA PRO A 311 1.61 6.30 17.91
C PRO A 311 1.94 4.82 18.17
N ASP A 312 3.19 4.41 17.95
CA ASP A 312 3.63 3.02 18.03
C ASP A 312 4.08 2.70 19.47
N ALA A 313 3.11 2.58 20.37
CA ALA A 313 3.32 2.44 21.82
C ALA A 313 3.71 1.02 22.27
N GLU A 314 3.53 0.01 21.41
CA GLU A 314 3.86 -1.39 21.68
C GLU A 314 5.25 -1.73 21.10
N ILE A 315 6.12 -2.29 21.93
CA ILE A 315 7.49 -2.68 21.59
C ILE A 315 7.71 -4.13 22.10
N PRO A 316 8.25 -5.05 21.28
CA PRO A 316 8.54 -4.90 19.86
C PRO A 316 7.26 -4.94 19.01
N ILE A 317 7.19 -4.11 17.97
CA ILE A 317 6.07 -4.08 17.01
C ILE A 317 5.82 -5.41 16.27
N LEU A 318 6.85 -6.26 16.13
CA LEU A 318 6.76 -7.59 15.54
C LEU A 318 7.82 -8.50 16.18
N SER A 319 7.40 -9.63 16.73
CA SER A 319 8.29 -10.68 17.27
C SER A 319 8.24 -11.94 16.40
N SER A 320 9.24 -12.82 16.49
CA SER A 320 9.27 -14.08 15.72
C SER A 320 8.04 -14.97 15.99
N ALA A 321 7.54 -15.01 17.23
CA ALA A 321 6.32 -15.76 17.57
C ALA A 321 5.05 -15.13 16.96
N ALA A 322 4.99 -13.80 16.87
CA ALA A 322 3.90 -13.11 16.20
C ALA A 322 3.97 -13.33 14.67
N LEU A 323 5.18 -13.32 14.08
CA LEU A 323 5.42 -13.66 12.68
C LEU A 323 4.99 -15.10 12.36
N ASP A 324 5.45 -16.09 13.15
CA ASP A 324 5.08 -17.50 13.01
C ASP A 324 3.56 -17.71 13.08
N SER A 325 2.85 -17.03 13.99
CA SER A 325 1.39 -17.15 14.08
C SER A 325 0.62 -16.65 12.84
N VAL A 326 1.29 -15.90 11.95
CA VAL A 326 0.71 -15.35 10.71
C VAL A 326 1.21 -16.06 9.45
N ILE A 327 2.50 -16.34 9.34
CA ILE A 327 3.12 -16.89 8.12
C ILE A 327 3.61 -18.33 8.26
N GLY A 328 3.68 -18.87 9.48
CA GLY A 328 4.27 -20.19 9.77
C GLY A 328 3.70 -21.31 8.90
N SER A 329 2.38 -21.42 8.83
CA SER A 329 1.66 -22.43 8.02
C SER A 329 1.73 -22.23 6.50
N TYR A 330 2.25 -21.08 6.02
CA TYR A 330 2.52 -20.82 4.60
C TYR A 330 3.98 -21.13 4.22
N VAL A 331 4.90 -21.00 5.18
CA VAL A 331 6.33 -21.27 5.01
C VAL A 331 6.66 -22.74 5.30
N ASP A 332 6.04 -23.36 6.30
CA ASP A 332 6.34 -24.72 6.75
C ASP A 332 5.06 -25.46 7.23
N PRO A 333 4.80 -26.71 6.79
CA PRO A 333 3.65 -27.50 7.25
C PRO A 333 3.61 -27.78 8.75
N SER A 334 4.73 -27.69 9.48
CA SER A 334 4.80 -27.80 10.93
C SER A 334 4.30 -26.55 11.67
N GLY A 335 4.13 -25.43 10.97
CA GLY A 335 3.60 -24.19 11.53
C GLY A 335 4.62 -23.23 12.15
N SER A 336 5.92 -23.55 12.15
CA SER A 336 7.00 -22.61 12.48
C SER A 336 7.85 -22.31 11.25
N SER A 337 7.97 -21.02 10.91
CA SER A 337 8.81 -20.57 9.81
C SER A 337 10.30 -20.52 10.17
N GLN A 338 10.63 -20.54 11.46
CA GLN A 338 11.98 -20.27 12.01
C GLN A 338 12.56 -18.90 11.61
N LEU A 339 11.72 -17.97 11.12
CA LEU A 339 12.16 -16.65 10.68
C LEU A 339 12.20 -15.66 11.85
N ARG A 340 13.34 -14.98 12.00
CA ARG A 340 13.53 -13.85 12.91
C ARG A 340 13.36 -12.54 12.14
N PRO A 341 12.39 -11.67 12.51
CA PRO A 341 12.32 -10.30 11.98
C PRO A 341 13.64 -9.55 12.23
N ARG A 342 14.18 -8.91 11.20
CA ARG A 342 15.42 -8.12 11.27
C ARG A 342 15.09 -6.62 11.32
N TRP A 343 14.29 -6.19 10.34
CA TRP A 343 13.76 -4.83 10.27
C TRP A 343 12.40 -4.81 9.58
N LEU A 344 11.61 -3.79 9.90
CA LEU A 344 10.29 -3.52 9.31
C LEU A 344 10.22 -2.03 8.98
N VAL A 345 9.96 -1.66 7.73
CA VAL A 345 9.66 -0.28 7.35
C VAL A 345 8.16 -0.11 7.18
N ARG A 346 7.56 0.88 7.85
CA ARG A 346 6.24 1.41 7.47
C ARG A 346 6.44 2.58 6.51
N TYR A 347 5.73 2.57 5.39
CA TYR A 347 5.65 3.71 4.47
C TYR A 347 4.22 4.27 4.38
N THR A 348 4.11 5.59 4.27
CA THR A 348 2.84 6.30 4.02
C THR A 348 3.09 7.44 3.04
N THR A 349 2.18 7.64 2.08
CA THR A 349 2.18 8.81 1.20
C THR A 349 0.91 9.64 1.43
N GLU A 350 1.06 10.97 1.48
CA GLU A 350 -0.01 11.91 1.84
C GLU A 350 -0.14 13.03 0.80
N ILE A 351 -1.36 13.31 0.36
CA ILE A 351 -1.69 14.38 -0.59
C ILE A 351 -1.71 15.72 0.16
N LYS A 352 -0.73 16.60 -0.10
CA LYS A 352 -0.50 17.83 0.69
C LYS A 352 -1.72 18.76 0.76
N CYS A 353 -2.51 18.83 -0.31
CA CYS A 353 -3.68 19.73 -0.38
C CYS A 353 -4.90 19.25 0.42
N ARG A 354 -4.93 18.00 0.88
CA ARG A 354 -6.12 17.37 1.49
C ARG A 354 -5.84 16.59 2.78
N SER A 355 -4.56 16.37 3.12
CA SER A 355 -4.12 15.51 4.23
C SER A 355 -4.67 14.07 4.17
N ILE A 356 -5.02 13.60 2.98
CA ILE A 356 -5.48 12.24 2.72
C ILE A 356 -4.27 11.36 2.45
N ALA A 357 -4.17 10.22 3.15
CA ALA A 357 -3.20 9.19 2.83
C ALA A 357 -3.61 8.47 1.54
N ALA A 358 -2.73 8.44 0.55
CA ALA A 358 -2.95 7.79 -0.74
C ALA A 358 -2.41 6.35 -0.74
N HIS A 359 -1.20 6.15 -0.21
CA HIS A 359 -0.61 4.83 0.01
C HIS A 359 -0.26 4.64 1.49
N ARG A 360 -0.45 3.43 2.00
CA ARG A 360 0.14 2.94 3.25
C ARG A 360 0.56 1.50 3.05
N GLY A 361 1.74 1.11 3.52
CA GLY A 361 2.19 -0.27 3.47
C GLY A 361 3.40 -0.53 4.35
N TYR A 362 3.84 -1.78 4.34
CA TYR A 362 4.97 -2.26 5.11
C TYR A 362 5.92 -3.05 4.22
N ILE A 363 7.21 -2.99 4.53
CA ILE A 363 8.25 -3.87 3.99
C ILE A 363 8.96 -4.54 5.16
N LEU A 364 8.97 -5.87 5.20
CA LEU A 364 9.59 -6.69 6.26
C LEU A 364 10.80 -7.46 5.69
N ARG A 365 11.94 -7.41 6.38
CA ARG A 365 13.04 -8.36 6.23
C ARG A 365 13.07 -9.32 7.42
N ALA A 366 13.14 -10.62 7.15
CA ALA A 366 13.32 -11.66 8.16
C ALA A 366 14.29 -12.74 7.65
N ASP A 367 15.17 -13.23 8.51
CA ASP A 367 16.16 -14.26 8.18
C ASP A 367 15.89 -15.54 9.00
N ARG A 368 16.18 -16.72 8.44
CA ARG A 368 15.98 -18.02 9.13
C ARG A 368 17.08 -18.25 10.17
N VAL A 369 16.70 -18.80 11.32
CA VAL A 369 17.55 -19.10 12.48
C VAL A 369 17.89 -20.59 12.57
#